data_AF-A0A6N2MQZ3-F1
#
_entry.id   AF-A0A6N2MQZ3-F1
#
_cell.length_a   1.000
_cell.length_b   1.000
_cell.length_c   1.000
_cell.angle_alpha   90.00
_cell.angle_beta   90.00
_cell.angle_gamma   90.00
#
_symmetry.space_group_name_H-M   'P 1'
#
loop_
_entity.id
_entity.type
_entity.pdbx_description
1 polymer ?
#
loop_
_entity_poly.entity_id
_entity_poly.type
_entity_poly.pdbx_seq_one_letter_code
_entity_poly.pdbx_strand_id
1 'polypeptide(L)'
;MFWPREIWSKYVNKLEDLKYEENSVKAVQCLNDMVTNALIHMDDTLKYLSDADPAIFRFCAIPQIMAIGTLAMCYNNVDVFRGVVKMRRGLTAQVIHQTKTMADVYGAFFDFSCMLKSKVDNSDPNAVKTLSRLEAAQKSCRESGALNKRKSYIIRNEPRYIPVLIVLFFILLSIIFAYLSANRPRWSIS
;
A
#
# COMPACT_ATOMS: atom_id res chain seq x y z
N MET A 1 20.16 16.20 -8.14
CA MET A 1 19.90 14.90 -8.78
C MET A 1 20.44 13.80 -7.87
N PHE A 2 19.63 12.82 -7.44
CA PHE A 2 20.01 11.87 -6.38
C PHE A 2 20.04 10.39 -6.81
N TRP A 3 19.51 10.05 -7.99
CA TRP A 3 19.53 8.67 -8.47
C TRP A 3 20.93 8.32 -8.96
N PRO A 4 21.48 7.16 -8.56
CA PRO A 4 22.85 6.77 -8.88
C PRO A 4 23.00 6.51 -10.38
N ARG A 5 24.05 7.11 -10.96
CA ARG A 5 24.38 6.96 -12.39
C ARG A 5 24.50 5.50 -12.80
N GLU A 6 25.10 4.69 -11.94
CA GLU A 6 25.27 3.24 -12.15
C GLU A 6 23.97 2.50 -12.44
N ILE A 7 22.82 2.99 -11.96
CA ILE A 7 21.51 2.38 -12.24
C ILE A 7 20.88 3.03 -13.48
N TRP A 8 20.66 4.34 -13.46
CA TRP A 8 19.85 4.97 -14.50
C TRP A 8 20.52 4.99 -15.89
N SER A 9 21.86 4.98 -15.95
CA SER A 9 22.58 5.01 -17.24
C SER A 9 22.45 3.71 -18.03
N LYS A 10 21.90 2.64 -17.44
CA LYS A 10 21.52 1.41 -18.15
C LYS A 10 20.29 1.61 -19.04
N TYR A 11 19.46 2.60 -18.73
CA TYR A 11 18.13 2.79 -19.32
C TYR A 11 18.08 4.01 -20.25
N VAL A 12 18.73 5.11 -19.86
CA VAL A 12 18.72 6.38 -20.63
C VAL A 12 20.10 7.06 -20.62
N ASN A 13 20.31 7.96 -21.59
CA ASN A 13 21.56 8.71 -21.72
C ASN A 13 21.66 9.86 -20.71
N LYS A 14 20.54 10.52 -20.42
CA LYS A 14 20.42 11.53 -19.36
C LYS A 14 19.25 11.16 -18.47
N LEU A 15 19.42 11.32 -17.15
CA LEU A 15 18.38 10.98 -16.19
C LEU A 15 17.08 11.82 -16.37
N GLU A 16 17.19 13.05 -16.89
CA GLU A 16 16.02 13.86 -17.23
C GLU A 16 15.14 13.24 -18.33
N ASP A 17 15.70 12.32 -19.13
CA ASP A 17 14.97 11.67 -20.22
C ASP A 17 13.85 10.76 -19.69
N LEU A 18 13.92 10.33 -18.42
CA LEU A 18 12.91 9.48 -17.78
C LEU A 18 11.52 10.14 -17.65
N LYS A 19 11.43 11.48 -17.76
CA LYS A 19 10.16 12.21 -17.66
C LYS A 19 9.33 12.16 -18.94
N TYR A 20 9.94 11.84 -20.07
CA TYR A 20 9.27 11.86 -21.38
C TYR A 20 8.50 10.56 -21.62
N GLU A 21 7.32 10.67 -22.22
CA GLU A 21 6.41 9.54 -22.39
C GLU A 21 7.00 8.44 -23.29
N GLU A 22 7.76 8.81 -24.31
CA GLU A 22 8.52 7.89 -25.16
C GLU A 22 9.50 6.98 -24.39
N ASN A 23 9.94 7.39 -23.20
CA ASN A 23 10.82 6.60 -22.33
C ASN A 23 10.08 5.85 -21.21
N SER A 24 8.74 5.85 -21.19
CA SER A 24 7.95 5.28 -20.08
C SER A 24 8.36 3.86 -19.68
N VAL A 25 8.59 2.98 -20.66
CA VAL A 25 8.99 1.59 -20.40
C VAL A 25 10.35 1.54 -19.68
N LYS A 26 11.34 2.27 -20.21
CA LYS A 26 12.69 2.35 -19.64
C LYS A 26 12.69 3.02 -18.27
N ALA A 27 11.85 4.04 -18.09
CA ALA A 27 11.68 4.74 -16.83
C ALA A 27 11.11 3.82 -15.75
N VAL A 28 10.09 3.03 -16.06
CA VAL A 28 9.54 2.04 -15.15
C VAL A 28 10.56 0.95 -14.82
N GLN A 29 11.31 0.43 -15.81
CA GLN A 29 12.37 -0.55 -15.53
C GLN A 29 13.48 0.02 -14.64
N CYS A 30 13.89 1.28 -14.87
CA CYS A 30 14.83 1.98 -14.01
C CYS A 30 14.30 2.15 -12.58
N LEU A 31 13.03 2.52 -12.44
CA LEU A 31 12.35 2.62 -11.15
C LEU A 31 12.30 1.27 -10.44
N ASN A 32 12.02 0.19 -11.16
CA ASN A 32 12.02 -1.16 -10.61
C ASN A 32 13.41 -1.57 -10.13
N ASP A 33 14.51 -1.25 -10.84
CA ASP A 33 15.89 -1.48 -10.34
C ASP A 33 16.14 -0.69 -9.05
N MET A 34 15.74 0.58 -9.00
CA MET A 34 15.87 1.43 -7.80
C MET A 34 15.10 0.87 -6.60
N VAL A 35 13.83 0.49 -6.78
CA VAL A 35 13.04 -0.11 -5.70
C VAL A 35 13.64 -1.44 -5.29
N THR A 36 14.03 -2.28 -6.25
CA THR A 36 14.69 -3.57 -5.98
C THR A 36 15.92 -3.34 -5.14
N ASN A 37 16.78 -2.38 -5.50
CA ASN A 37 17.94 -1.97 -4.71
C ASN A 37 17.57 -1.60 -3.28
N ALA A 38 16.54 -0.78 -3.05
CA ALA A 38 16.07 -0.42 -1.71
C ALA A 38 15.62 -1.63 -0.86
N LEU A 39 15.02 -2.66 -1.49
CA LEU A 39 14.56 -3.87 -0.78
C LEU A 39 15.69 -4.67 -0.11
N ILE A 40 16.97 -4.43 -0.40
CA ILE A 40 18.07 -5.10 0.32
C ILE A 40 18.08 -4.79 1.81
N HIS A 41 17.56 -3.63 2.20
CA HIS A 41 17.63 -3.17 3.58
C HIS A 41 16.48 -3.70 4.45
N MET A 42 15.58 -4.51 3.89
CA MET A 42 14.39 -4.98 4.61
C MET A 42 14.75 -5.83 5.83
N ASP A 43 15.64 -6.81 5.68
CA ASP A 43 16.01 -7.70 6.79
C ASP A 43 16.77 -6.93 7.88
N ASP A 44 17.70 -6.04 7.50
CA ASP A 44 18.41 -5.16 8.44
C ASP A 44 17.44 -4.24 9.20
N THR A 45 16.41 -3.73 8.51
CA THR A 45 15.37 -2.89 9.13
C THR A 45 14.55 -3.68 10.15
N LEU A 46 14.14 -4.89 9.81
CA LEU A 46 13.38 -5.75 10.71
C LEU A 46 14.21 -6.13 11.95
N LYS A 47 15.49 -6.44 11.75
CA LYS A 47 16.45 -6.72 12.84
C LYS A 47 16.66 -5.50 13.74
N TYR A 48 16.91 -4.33 13.15
CA TYR A 48 17.07 -3.10 13.93
C TYR A 48 15.83 -2.82 14.80
N LEU A 49 14.63 -2.98 14.23
CA LEU A 49 13.39 -2.73 14.95
C LEU A 49 13.10 -3.79 16.03
N SER A 50 13.61 -5.02 15.90
CA SER A 50 13.42 -6.05 16.95
C SER A 50 14.21 -5.75 18.21
N ASP A 51 15.35 -5.07 18.04
CA ASP A 51 16.29 -4.75 19.10
C ASP A 51 16.09 -3.31 19.64
N ALA A 52 15.14 -2.56 19.08
CA ALA A 52 14.88 -1.17 19.42
C ALA A 52 14.24 -1.02 20.81
N ASP A 53 14.67 0.00 21.55
CA ASP A 53 14.09 0.36 22.85
C ASP A 53 12.60 0.69 22.70
N PRO A 54 11.71 0.09 23.53
CA PRO A 54 10.28 0.37 23.53
C PRO A 54 9.89 1.85 23.55
N ALA A 55 10.68 2.72 24.20
CA ALA A 55 10.44 4.16 24.29
C ALA A 55 10.54 4.87 22.93
N ILE A 56 11.41 4.40 22.05
CA ILE A 56 11.62 4.96 20.69
C ILE A 56 11.04 4.07 19.59
N PHE A 57 10.60 2.87 19.93
CA PHE A 57 10.17 1.84 19.00
C PHE A 57 9.22 2.37 17.93
N ARG A 58 8.11 2.99 18.34
CA ARG A 58 7.08 3.50 17.41
C ARG A 58 7.62 4.62 16.53
N PHE A 59 8.50 5.45 17.05
CA PHE A 59 9.14 6.53 16.31
C PHE A 59 10.02 5.97 15.17
N CYS A 60 10.72 4.86 15.42
CA CYS A 60 11.50 4.18 14.40
C CYS A 60 10.64 3.33 13.45
N ALA A 61 9.64 2.61 13.96
CA ALA A 61 8.87 1.63 13.20
C ALA A 61 7.91 2.27 12.18
N ILE A 62 7.22 3.36 12.55
CA ILE A 62 6.22 4.00 11.68
C ILE A 62 6.85 4.48 10.35
N PRO A 63 7.97 5.23 10.34
CA PRO A 63 8.64 5.64 9.11
C PRO A 63 9.03 4.45 8.22
N GLN A 64 9.47 3.33 8.81
CA GLN A 64 9.89 2.15 8.06
C GLN A 64 8.71 1.44 7.38
N ILE A 65 7.57 1.33 8.07
CA ILE A 65 6.33 0.81 7.48
C ILE A 65 5.84 1.73 6.35
N MET A 66 5.92 3.05 6.56
CA MET A 66 5.55 4.04 5.55
C MET A 66 6.48 3.97 4.31
N ALA A 67 7.76 3.67 4.52
CA ALA A 67 8.74 3.51 3.46
C ALA A 67 8.41 2.30 2.58
N ILE A 68 8.24 1.10 3.14
CA ILE A 68 7.86 -0.09 2.35
C ILE A 68 6.48 0.07 1.69
N GLY A 69 5.53 0.73 2.36
CA GLY A 69 4.24 1.07 1.74
C GLY A 69 4.37 1.99 0.54
N THR A 70 5.29 2.96 0.60
CA THR A 70 5.61 3.86 -0.52
C THR A 70 6.30 3.12 -1.65
N LEU A 71 7.30 2.27 -1.35
CA LEU A 71 7.95 1.42 -2.34
C LEU A 71 6.93 0.54 -3.07
N ALA A 72 5.97 -0.07 -2.35
CA ALA A 72 4.92 -0.88 -2.96
C ALA A 72 3.98 -0.10 -3.89
N MET A 73 3.75 1.19 -3.67
CA MET A 73 2.96 2.03 -4.59
C MET A 73 3.77 2.55 -5.78
N CYS A 74 5.07 2.81 -5.58
CA CYS A 74 5.97 3.25 -6.65
C CYS A 74 6.35 2.11 -7.59
N TYR A 75 6.44 0.87 -7.09
CA TYR A 75 6.87 -0.26 -7.91
C TYR A 75 5.94 -0.46 -9.12
N ASN A 76 6.54 -0.62 -10.29
CA ASN A 76 5.87 -0.76 -11.58
C ASN A 76 4.82 0.35 -11.86
N ASN A 77 5.11 1.59 -11.45
CA ASN A 77 4.19 2.72 -11.57
C ASN A 77 4.83 3.91 -12.29
N VAL A 78 4.40 4.15 -13.52
CA VAL A 78 4.87 5.25 -14.36
C VAL A 78 4.48 6.64 -13.83
N ASP A 79 3.46 6.74 -12.98
CA ASP A 79 3.01 8.03 -12.42
C ASP A 79 4.06 8.69 -11.50
N VAL A 80 5.06 7.93 -11.05
CA VAL A 80 6.24 8.47 -10.36
C VAL A 80 6.97 9.52 -11.19
N PHE A 81 6.94 9.41 -12.52
CA PHE A 81 7.57 10.36 -13.44
C PHE A 81 6.64 11.50 -13.86
N ARG A 82 5.36 11.42 -13.51
CA ARG A 82 4.32 12.41 -13.88
C ARG A 82 3.82 13.23 -12.71
N GLY A 83 4.14 12.84 -11.47
CA GLY A 83 3.69 13.55 -10.28
C GLY A 83 4.07 12.85 -8.99
N VAL A 84 3.32 13.17 -7.93
CA VAL A 84 3.61 12.68 -6.58
C VAL A 84 2.80 11.43 -6.28
N VAL A 85 3.49 10.30 -6.19
CA VAL A 85 2.95 9.06 -5.64
C VAL A 85 3.17 9.04 -4.13
N LYS A 86 2.09 8.95 -3.35
CA LYS A 86 2.15 8.95 -1.88
C LYS A 86 1.03 8.14 -1.26
N MET A 87 1.21 7.74 -0.01
CA MET A 87 0.20 6.96 0.71
C MET A 87 -1.03 7.83 0.95
N ARG A 88 -2.22 7.26 0.76
CA ARG A 88 -3.46 7.97 1.10
C ARG A 88 -3.47 8.26 2.59
N ARG A 89 -3.88 9.48 2.98
CA ARG A 89 -3.94 9.93 4.39
C ARG A 89 -4.64 8.94 5.32
N GLY A 90 -5.70 8.29 4.87
CA GLY A 90 -6.41 7.27 5.66
C GLY A 90 -5.57 6.02 5.94
N LEU A 91 -4.78 5.55 4.96
CA LEU A 91 -3.88 4.43 5.16
C LEU A 91 -2.69 4.83 6.06
N THR A 92 -2.16 6.05 5.89
CA THR A 92 -1.16 6.62 6.80
C THR A 92 -1.65 6.67 8.25
N ALA A 93 -2.87 7.18 8.46
CA ALA A 93 -3.48 7.22 9.79
C ALA A 93 -3.66 5.81 10.38
N GLN A 94 -4.06 4.84 9.56
CA GLN A 94 -4.17 3.44 9.97
C GLN A 94 -2.81 2.86 10.39
N VAL A 95 -1.74 3.10 9.61
CA VAL A 95 -0.36 2.69 9.98
C VAL A 95 0.05 3.28 11.32
N ILE A 96 -0.11 4.58 11.51
CA ILE A 96 0.26 5.27 12.75
C ILE A 96 -0.52 4.71 13.97
N HIS A 97 -1.80 4.44 13.78
CA HIS A 97 -2.68 3.96 14.85
C HIS A 97 -2.43 2.49 15.23
N GLN A 98 -2.21 1.62 14.24
CA GLN A 98 -2.09 0.18 14.45
C GLN A 98 -0.68 -0.25 14.85
N THR A 99 0.36 0.53 14.52
CA THR A 99 1.75 0.18 14.86
C THR A 99 2.04 0.36 16.35
N LYS A 100 2.06 -0.73 17.11
CA LYS A 100 2.34 -0.75 18.55
C LYS A 100 3.44 -1.73 18.94
N THR A 101 3.57 -2.82 18.22
CA THR A 101 4.46 -3.94 18.53
C THR A 101 5.21 -4.39 17.27
N MET A 102 6.25 -5.22 17.44
CA MET A 102 6.92 -5.84 16.30
C MET A 102 6.02 -6.77 15.48
N ALA A 103 4.99 -7.35 16.09
CA ALA A 103 4.00 -8.13 15.35
C ALA A 103 3.26 -7.28 14.31
N ASP A 104 2.98 -6.02 14.63
CA ASP A 104 2.35 -5.07 13.71
C ASP A 104 3.30 -4.71 12.56
N VAL A 105 4.61 -4.57 12.85
CA VAL A 105 5.66 -4.29 11.85
C VAL A 105 5.80 -5.46 10.87
N TYR A 106 6.04 -6.68 11.36
CA TYR A 106 6.11 -7.88 10.51
C TYR A 106 4.85 -8.04 9.68
N GLY A 107 3.70 -7.74 10.27
CA GLY A 107 2.44 -7.72 9.56
C GLY A 107 2.42 -6.73 8.39
N ALA A 108 2.74 -5.47 8.65
CA ALA A 108 2.74 -4.44 7.62
C ALA A 108 3.76 -4.75 6.51
N PHE A 109 4.97 -5.17 6.88
CA PHE A 109 6.00 -5.58 5.93
C PHE A 109 5.53 -6.75 5.06
N PHE A 110 4.89 -7.76 5.64
CA PHE A 110 4.33 -8.87 4.89
C PHE A 110 3.25 -8.42 3.90
N ASP A 111 2.29 -7.61 4.37
CA ASP A 111 1.20 -7.07 3.53
C ASP A 111 1.77 -6.29 2.34
N PHE A 112 2.64 -5.31 2.59
CA PHE A 112 3.22 -4.49 1.53
C PHE A 112 4.13 -5.30 0.60
N SER A 113 4.82 -6.33 1.11
CA SER A 113 5.57 -7.26 0.27
C SER A 113 4.66 -8.06 -0.66
N CYS A 114 3.49 -8.50 -0.19
CA CYS A 114 2.48 -9.15 -1.04
C CYS A 114 1.97 -8.21 -2.14
N MET A 115 1.66 -6.95 -1.79
CA MET A 115 1.24 -5.95 -2.77
C MET A 115 2.33 -5.65 -3.81
N LEU A 116 3.58 -5.55 -3.38
CA LEU A 116 4.70 -5.34 -4.30
C LEU A 116 4.87 -6.57 -5.20
N LYS A 117 4.84 -7.78 -4.62
CA LYS A 117 4.93 -9.06 -5.36
C LYS A 117 3.86 -9.18 -6.45
N SER A 118 2.62 -8.78 -6.18
CA SER A 118 1.54 -8.84 -7.18
C SER A 118 1.72 -7.88 -8.36
N LYS A 119 2.65 -6.92 -8.27
CA LYS A 119 2.96 -5.95 -9.33
C LYS A 119 4.21 -6.31 -10.13
N VAL A 120 4.92 -7.39 -9.76
CA VAL A 120 6.11 -7.84 -10.47
C VAL A 120 5.70 -8.41 -11.82
N ASP A 121 6.16 -7.75 -12.88
CA ASP A 121 6.07 -8.24 -14.25
C ASP A 121 7.26 -9.17 -14.51
N ASN A 122 7.00 -10.39 -14.98
CA ASN A 122 8.05 -11.38 -15.30
C ASN A 122 8.94 -10.93 -16.47
N SER A 123 8.51 -9.97 -17.29
CA SER A 123 9.32 -9.38 -18.35
C SER A 123 10.30 -8.30 -17.85
N ASP A 124 10.18 -7.85 -16.59
CA ASP A 124 11.10 -6.87 -16.02
C ASP A 124 12.50 -7.50 -15.82
N PRO A 125 13.59 -6.82 -16.22
CA PRO A 125 14.95 -7.35 -16.07
C PRO A 125 15.34 -7.70 -14.63
N ASN A 126 14.73 -7.06 -13.64
CA ASN A 126 15.00 -7.27 -12.22
C ASN A 126 13.99 -8.23 -11.56
N ALA A 127 12.98 -8.74 -12.27
CA ALA A 127 11.88 -9.52 -11.71
C ALA A 127 12.33 -10.65 -10.77
N VAL A 128 13.28 -11.47 -11.21
CA VAL A 128 13.82 -12.60 -10.42
C VAL A 128 14.45 -12.12 -9.11
N LYS A 129 15.24 -11.05 -9.18
CA LYS A 129 15.93 -10.46 -8.03
C LYS A 129 14.93 -9.82 -7.06
N THR A 130 13.91 -9.13 -7.56
CA THR A 130 12.83 -8.56 -6.75
C THR A 130 12.06 -9.66 -6.04
N LEU A 131 11.64 -10.70 -6.77
CA LEU A 131 10.87 -11.82 -6.22
C LEU A 131 11.66 -12.53 -5.12
N SER A 132 12.93 -12.84 -5.35
CA SER A 132 13.80 -13.46 -4.35
C SER A 132 13.88 -12.64 -3.05
N ARG A 133 14.02 -11.30 -3.15
CA ARG A 133 14.05 -10.41 -1.97
C ARG A 133 12.72 -10.36 -1.23
N LEU A 134 11.62 -10.26 -1.97
CA LEU A 134 10.28 -10.26 -1.36
C LEU A 134 9.97 -11.59 -0.69
N GLU A 135 10.39 -12.70 -1.28
CA GLU A 135 10.19 -14.04 -0.71
C GLU A 135 11.01 -14.24 0.56
N ALA A 136 12.26 -13.77 0.58
CA ALA A 136 13.09 -13.74 1.78
C ALA A 136 12.41 -12.92 2.89
N ALA A 137 11.99 -11.69 2.59
CA ALA A 137 11.30 -10.83 3.56
C ALA A 137 9.99 -11.44 4.06
N GLN A 138 9.19 -12.03 3.17
CA GLN A 138 7.95 -12.72 3.54
C GLN A 138 8.23 -13.95 4.41
N LYS A 139 9.32 -14.67 4.16
CA LYS A 139 9.76 -15.80 4.99
C LYS A 139 10.15 -15.31 6.38
N SER A 140 11.00 -14.30 6.50
CA SER A 140 11.36 -13.66 7.78
C SER A 140 10.11 -13.24 8.57
N CYS A 141 9.14 -12.63 7.90
CA CYS A 141 7.87 -12.23 8.53
C CYS A 141 7.03 -13.43 8.99
N ARG A 142 6.97 -14.54 8.25
CA ARG A 142 6.25 -15.76 8.64
C ARG A 142 6.91 -16.45 9.84
N GLU A 143 8.23 -16.55 9.82
CA GLU A 143 9.02 -17.21 10.86
C GLU A 143 8.97 -16.47 12.20
N SER A 144 8.66 -15.17 12.19
CA SER A 144 8.42 -14.39 13.42
C SER A 144 7.25 -14.91 14.28
N GLY A 145 6.35 -15.74 13.72
CA GLY A 145 5.16 -16.24 14.42
C GLY A 145 4.05 -15.19 14.63
N ALA A 146 4.26 -13.95 14.17
CA ALA A 146 3.39 -12.82 14.46
C ALA A 146 2.14 -12.68 13.56
N LEU A 147 2.06 -13.44 12.46
CA LEU A 147 1.05 -13.22 11.42
C LEU A 147 -0.35 -13.77 11.74
N ASN A 148 -0.48 -14.71 12.68
CA ASN A 148 -1.73 -15.46 12.92
C ASN A 148 -2.83 -14.72 13.69
N LYS A 149 -2.59 -13.49 14.18
CA LYS A 149 -3.53 -12.78 15.10
C LYS A 149 -3.98 -11.38 14.64
N ARG A 150 -3.77 -10.96 13.38
CA ARG A 150 -3.91 -9.55 13.00
C ARG A 150 -4.97 -9.24 11.93
N LYS A 151 -5.42 -7.98 11.92
CA LYS A 151 -6.13 -7.35 10.78
C LYS A 151 -5.09 -6.87 9.76
N SER A 152 -5.27 -7.22 8.48
CA SER A 152 -4.39 -6.76 7.39
C SER A 152 -4.52 -5.24 7.17
N TYR A 153 -3.41 -4.58 6.87
CA TYR A 153 -3.36 -3.16 6.50
C TYR A 153 -3.96 -2.91 5.11
N ILE A 154 -3.94 -3.92 4.24
CA ILE A 154 -4.31 -3.82 2.83
C ILE A 154 -5.69 -4.42 2.59
N ILE A 155 -6.00 -5.54 3.25
CA ILE A 155 -7.30 -6.20 3.13
C ILE A 155 -8.27 -5.54 4.11
N ARG A 156 -9.02 -4.57 3.62
CA ARG A 156 -10.18 -4.03 4.33
C ARG A 156 -11.30 -5.10 4.30
N ASN A 157 -11.37 -5.94 5.33
CA ASN A 157 -12.54 -6.79 5.62
C ASN A 157 -13.73 -5.94 6.12
N GLU A 158 -14.11 -4.91 5.36
CA GLU A 158 -15.44 -4.31 5.52
C GLU A 158 -16.38 -5.14 4.65
N PRO A 159 -17.38 -5.85 5.21
CA PRO A 159 -18.40 -6.50 4.40
C PRO A 159 -19.12 -5.41 3.61
N ARG A 160 -18.91 -5.38 2.27
CA ARG A 160 -19.59 -4.45 1.34
C ARG A 160 -21.12 -4.49 1.43
N TYR A 161 -21.67 -5.49 2.10
CA TYR A 161 -23.09 -5.67 2.39
C TYR A 161 -23.64 -4.57 3.31
N ILE A 162 -22.87 -4.05 4.27
CA ILE A 162 -23.39 -3.05 5.24
C ILE A 162 -23.81 -1.73 4.54
N PRO A 163 -22.98 -1.12 3.67
CA PRO A 163 -23.40 0.06 2.90
C PRO A 163 -24.61 -0.21 1.99
N VAL A 164 -24.66 -1.38 1.36
CA VAL A 164 -25.77 -1.75 0.45
C VAL A 164 -27.08 -1.93 1.20
N LEU A 165 -27.06 -2.58 2.37
CA LEU A 165 -28.24 -2.76 3.22
C LEU A 165 -28.76 -1.43 3.76
N ILE A 166 -27.88 -0.51 4.13
CA ILE A 166 -28.26 0.85 4.56
C ILE A 166 -28.97 1.59 3.42
N VAL A 167 -28.44 1.53 2.20
CA VAL A 167 -29.07 2.15 1.02
C VAL A 167 -30.44 1.53 0.73
N LEU A 168 -30.55 0.19 0.76
CA LEU A 168 -31.82 -0.51 0.56
C LEU A 168 -32.86 -0.14 1.64
N PHE A 169 -32.44 0.02 2.89
CA PHE A 169 -33.31 0.45 3.99
C PHE A 169 -33.86 1.86 3.76
N PHE A 170 -33.03 2.81 3.33
CA PHE A 170 -33.49 4.16 3.00
C PHE A 170 -34.43 4.21 1.79
N ILE A 171 -34.19 3.36 0.78
CA ILE A 171 -35.11 3.22 -0.37
C ILE A 171 -36.48 2.71 0.10
N LEU A 172 -36.50 1.65 0.93
CA LEU A 172 -37.74 1.10 1.49
C LEU A 172 -38.51 2.12 2.34
N LEU A 173 -37.82 2.84 3.23
CA LEU A 173 -38.44 3.91 4.02
C LEU A 173 -39.04 5.02 3.15
N SER A 174 -38.36 5.38 2.06
CA SER A 174 -38.84 6.40 1.13
C SER A 174 -40.11 5.96 0.41
N ILE A 175 -40.19 4.70 0.00
CA ILE A 175 -41.38 4.11 -0.62
C ILE A 175 -42.54 4.07 0.38
N ILE A 176 -42.29 3.63 1.61
CA ILE A 176 -43.31 3.59 2.67
C ILE A 176 -43.81 5.00 2.98
N PHE A 177 -42.92 5.97 3.09
CA PHE A 177 -43.27 7.37 3.34
C PHE A 177 -44.13 7.93 2.19
N ALA A 178 -43.74 7.69 0.94
CA ALA A 178 -44.52 8.11 -0.23
C ALA A 178 -45.92 7.47 -0.25
N TYR A 179 -46.02 6.17 0.05
CA TYR A 179 -47.29 5.46 0.13
C TYR A 179 -48.19 6.02 1.24
N LEU A 180 -47.64 6.23 2.44
CA LEU A 180 -48.38 6.81 3.56
C LEU A 180 -48.81 8.25 3.28
N SER A 181 -47.98 9.04 2.60
CA SER A 181 -48.33 10.41 2.19
C SER A 181 -49.42 10.45 1.12
N ALA A 182 -49.41 9.51 0.17
CA ALA A 182 -50.43 9.42 -0.88
C ALA A 182 -51.80 8.97 -0.34
N ASN A 183 -51.80 8.11 0.69
CA ASN A 183 -53.02 7.59 1.32
C ASN A 183 -53.49 8.40 2.54
N ARG A 184 -52.94 9.59 2.83
CA ARG A 184 -53.53 10.46 3.84
C ARG A 184 -54.85 11.04 3.33
N PRO A 185 -55.98 10.85 4.03
CA PRO A 185 -57.23 11.49 3.65
C PRO A 185 -57.08 13.01 3.73
N ARG A 186 -57.42 13.71 2.64
CA ARG A 186 -57.56 15.17 2.62
C ARG A 186 -58.78 15.51 3.48
N TRP A 187 -58.55 15.93 4.72
CA TRP A 187 -59.59 16.61 5.49
C TRP A 187 -59.85 17.96 4.81
N SER A 188 -60.95 18.05 4.07
CA SER A 188 -61.49 19.31 3.58
C SER A 188 -61.97 20.12 4.79
N ILE A 189 -61.29 21.21 5.09
CA ILE A 189 -61.80 22.23 6.01
C ILE A 189 -62.76 23.10 5.19
N SER A 190 -64.05 22.96 5.46
CA SER A 190 -65.10 23.93 5.12
C SER A 190 -65.16 25.00 6.21
#